data_AF-A0A3D9HM19-F1
#
_entry.id   AF-A0A3D9HM19-F1
#
_cell.length_a   1.000
_cell.length_b   1.000
_cell.length_c   1.000
_cell.angle_alpha   90.00
_cell.angle_beta   90.00
_cell.angle_gamma   90.00
#
_symmetry.space_group_name_H-M   'P 1'
#
loop_
_entity.id
_entity.type
_entity.pdbx_description
1 polymer ?
#
loop_
_entity_poly.entity_id
_entity_poly.type
_entity_poly.pdbx_seq_one_letter_code
_entity_poly.pdbx_strand_id
1 'polypeptide(L)'
;MGLHKVLKIVAFALAIIGAIFALMIMAGDEEAAQSMGGNMLYVSYVVLFIIVALVLIFVIKGLFAGNVKKTLMSVGAFLAIIVLSYAMSSGTDLDLQPFVDKGADVTEATSKRVGAGLYAFYVLAILAIASMAYSGVKKIFNK
;
A
#
# COMPACT_ATOMS: atom_id res chain seq x y z
N MET A 1 23.00 -2.63 13.06
CA MET A 1 23.65 -1.61 12.21
C MET A 1 24.07 -2.12 10.81
N GLY A 2 24.30 -3.43 10.59
CA GLY A 2 24.70 -3.94 9.25
C GLY A 2 23.57 -3.99 8.21
N LEU A 3 22.37 -4.42 8.61
CA LEU A 3 21.27 -4.70 7.68
C LEU A 3 20.73 -3.45 6.94
N HIS A 4 20.66 -2.31 7.63
CA HIS A 4 20.29 -1.03 7.03
C HIS A 4 21.30 -0.57 5.96
N LYS A 5 22.61 -0.79 6.19
CA LYS A 5 23.64 -0.48 5.18
C LYS A 5 23.51 -1.38 3.96
N VAL A 6 23.31 -2.68 4.16
CA VAL A 6 23.13 -3.65 3.06
C VAL A 6 21.89 -3.31 2.25
N LEU A 7 20.75 -3.05 2.89
CA LEU A 7 19.53 -2.65 2.19
C LEU A 7 19.71 -1.35 1.40
N LYS A 8 20.42 -0.37 1.95
CA LYS A 8 20.70 0.89 1.25
C LYS A 8 21.56 0.67 0.00
N ILE A 9 22.58 -0.19 0.08
CA ILE A 9 23.39 -0.58 -1.09
C ILE A 9 22.52 -1.27 -2.14
N VAL A 10 21.68 -2.23 -1.74
CA VAL A 10 20.82 -2.97 -2.67
C VAL A 10 19.80 -2.04 -3.33
N ALA A 11 19.17 -1.15 -2.57
CA ALA A 11 18.23 -0.17 -3.10
C ALA A 11 18.91 0.80 -4.09
N PHE A 12 20.14 1.23 -3.80
CA PHE A 12 20.91 2.09 -4.69
C PHE A 12 21.32 1.38 -5.98
N ALA A 13 21.73 0.11 -5.89
CA ALA A 13 22.04 -0.72 -7.06
C ALA A 13 20.80 -0.92 -7.96
N LEU A 14 19.64 -1.24 -7.36
CA LEU A 14 18.38 -1.38 -8.08
C LEU A 14 17.95 -0.07 -8.76
N ALA A 15 18.15 1.07 -8.11
CA ALA A 15 17.86 2.38 -8.69
C ALA A 15 18.74 2.68 -9.92
N ILE A 16 20.04 2.36 -9.85
CA ILE A 16 20.96 2.52 -10.99
C ILE A 16 20.54 1.62 -12.16
N ILE A 17 20.23 0.34 -11.88
CA ILE A 17 19.79 -0.62 -12.91
C ILE A 17 18.50 -0.11 -13.58
N GLY A 18 17.53 0.36 -12.79
CA GLY A 18 16.28 0.92 -13.30
C GLY A 18 16.50 2.17 -14.17
N ALA A 19 17.39 3.07 -13.75
CA ALA A 19 17.73 4.27 -14.52
C ALA A 19 18.42 3.92 -15.85
N ILE A 20 19.34 2.96 -15.84
CA ILE A 20 20.02 2.48 -17.06
C ILE A 20 19.00 1.92 -18.06
N PHE A 21 18.06 1.10 -17.60
CA PHE A 21 17.01 0.56 -18.47
C PHE A 21 16.07 1.64 -19.02
N ALA A 22 15.71 2.65 -18.21
CA ALA A 22 14.93 3.78 -18.69
C ALA A 22 15.66 4.56 -19.80
N LEU A 23 16.95 4.82 -19.63
CA LEU A 23 17.77 5.52 -20.63
C LEU A 23 17.95 4.70 -21.92
N MET A 24 18.12 3.38 -21.82
CA MET A 24 18.19 2.52 -23.01
C MET A 24 16.89 2.56 -23.84
N ILE A 25 15.73 2.58 -23.18
CA ILE A 25 14.44 2.65 -23.88
C ILE A 25 14.26 4.03 -24.55
N MET A 26 14.63 5.11 -23.87
CA MET A 26 14.53 6.47 -24.44
C MET A 26 15.48 6.69 -25.63
N ALA A 27 16.59 5.96 -25.70
CA ALA A 27 17.59 6.08 -26.76
C ALA A 27 17.42 5.04 -27.89
N GLY A 28 16.52 4.06 -27.75
CA GLY A 28 16.24 3.04 -28.75
C GLY A 28 15.26 3.51 -29.82
N ASP A 29 15.34 2.90 -31.01
CA ASP A 29 14.35 3.08 -32.09
C ASP A 29 12.99 2.45 -31.71
N GLU A 30 11.89 2.80 -32.40
CA GLU A 30 10.52 2.40 -32.02
C GLU A 30 10.35 0.86 -31.90
N GLU A 31 10.98 0.08 -32.79
CA GLU A 31 10.97 -1.40 -32.73
C GLU A 31 11.78 -1.96 -31.55
N ALA A 32 12.91 -1.31 -31.23
CA ALA A 32 13.73 -1.66 -30.07
C ALA A 32 13.01 -1.28 -28.76
N ALA A 33 12.34 -0.13 -28.71
CA ALA A 33 11.55 0.30 -27.56
C ALA A 33 10.35 -0.62 -27.30
N GLN A 34 9.68 -1.11 -28.34
CA GLN A 34 8.58 -2.08 -28.23
C GLN A 34 9.04 -3.44 -27.67
N SER A 35 10.14 -3.99 -28.21
CA SER A 35 10.70 -5.27 -27.74
C SER A 35 11.32 -5.17 -26.33
N MET A 36 11.91 -4.03 -25.99
CA MET A 36 12.45 -3.76 -24.66
C MET A 36 11.37 -3.40 -23.63
N GLY A 37 10.23 -2.84 -24.06
CA GLY A 37 9.10 -2.52 -23.17
C GLY A 37 8.50 -3.74 -22.50
N GLY A 38 8.34 -4.85 -23.24
CA GLY A 38 7.93 -6.14 -22.67
C GLY A 38 8.93 -6.71 -21.67
N ASN A 39 10.23 -6.65 -22.02
CA ASN A 39 11.32 -7.11 -21.14
C ASN A 39 11.45 -6.26 -19.86
N MET A 40 11.18 -4.95 -19.95
CA MET A 40 11.18 -4.02 -18.81
C MET A 40 10.03 -4.31 -17.84
N LEU A 41 8.85 -4.70 -18.33
CA LEU A 41 7.74 -5.12 -17.46
C LEU A 41 8.10 -6.38 -16.67
N TYR A 42 8.73 -7.37 -17.31
CA TYR A 42 9.24 -8.55 -16.61
C TYR A 42 10.26 -8.20 -15.52
N VAL A 43 11.24 -7.35 -15.84
CA VAL A 43 12.21 -6.86 -14.84
C VAL A 43 11.48 -6.13 -13.70
N SER A 44 10.54 -5.26 -14.03
CA SER A 44 9.77 -4.49 -13.04
C SER A 44 8.95 -5.39 -12.13
N TYR A 45 8.32 -6.44 -12.65
CA TYR A 45 7.60 -7.43 -11.86
C TYR A 45 8.54 -8.25 -10.97
N VAL A 46 9.72 -8.62 -11.47
CA VAL A 46 10.74 -9.32 -10.68
C VAL A 46 11.24 -8.44 -9.53
N VAL A 47 11.51 -7.16 -9.80
CA VAL A 47 11.92 -6.19 -8.77
C VAL A 47 10.80 -5.96 -7.76
N LEU A 48 9.55 -5.79 -8.22
CA LEU A 48 8.38 -5.68 -7.35
C LEU A 48 8.27 -6.90 -6.44
N PHE A 49 8.42 -8.10 -7.00
CA PHE A 49 8.38 -9.35 -6.25
C PHE A 49 9.49 -9.41 -5.18
N ILE A 50 10.73 -9.04 -5.53
CA ILE A 50 11.86 -8.98 -4.59
C ILE A 50 11.57 -7.99 -3.46
N ILE A 51 11.05 -6.80 -3.78
CA ILE A 51 10.71 -5.77 -2.79
C ILE A 51 9.63 -6.30 -1.84
N VAL A 52 8.54 -6.86 -2.37
CA VAL A 52 7.47 -7.44 -1.56
C VAL A 52 8.00 -8.56 -0.66
N ALA A 53 8.81 -9.46 -1.20
CA ALA A 53 9.42 -10.56 -0.44
C ALA A 53 10.31 -10.04 0.69
N LEU A 54 11.19 -9.07 0.41
CA LEU A 54 12.03 -8.44 1.42
C LEU A 54 11.19 -7.78 2.50
N VAL A 55 10.22 -6.94 2.12
CA VAL A 55 9.32 -6.26 3.07
C VAL A 55 8.62 -7.28 3.96
N LEU A 56 8.08 -8.36 3.40
CA LEU A 56 7.44 -9.42 4.20
C LEU A 56 8.41 -10.05 5.20
N ILE A 57 9.63 -10.42 4.78
CA ILE A 57 10.65 -10.98 5.68
C ILE A 57 10.98 -9.99 6.80
N PHE A 58 11.18 -8.71 6.46
CA PHE A 58 11.54 -7.67 7.41
C PHE A 58 10.44 -7.38 8.40
N VAL A 59 9.20 -7.27 7.93
CA VAL A 59 8.02 -7.07 8.76
C VAL A 59 7.88 -8.26 9.68
N ILE A 60 7.79 -9.49 9.16
CA ILE A 60 7.62 -10.70 9.98
C ILE A 60 8.71 -10.81 11.04
N LYS A 61 9.98 -10.68 10.66
CA LYS A 61 11.11 -10.70 11.61
C LYS A 61 11.00 -9.60 12.66
N GLY A 62 10.59 -8.39 12.26
CA GLY A 62 10.35 -7.27 13.16
C GLY A 62 9.18 -7.52 14.13
N LEU A 63 8.08 -8.13 13.66
CA LEU A 63 6.93 -8.48 14.49
C LEU A 63 7.33 -9.48 15.59
N PHE A 64 8.11 -10.51 15.24
CA PHE A 64 8.58 -11.54 16.18
C PHE A 64 9.70 -11.07 17.12
N ALA A 65 10.55 -10.14 16.69
CA ALA A 65 11.59 -9.56 17.55
C ALA A 65 11.03 -8.56 18.57
N GLY A 66 9.84 -8.01 18.31
CA GLY A 66 9.17 -7.03 19.17
C GLY A 66 8.23 -7.65 20.22
N ASN A 67 7.43 -6.80 20.86
CA ASN A 67 6.39 -7.26 21.77
C ASN A 67 5.18 -7.78 20.96
N VAL A 68 5.20 -9.08 20.65
CA VAL A 68 4.19 -9.75 19.83
C VAL A 68 2.78 -9.45 20.33
N LYS A 69 2.53 -9.41 21.65
CA LYS A 69 1.21 -9.12 22.22
C LYS A 69 0.69 -7.73 21.82
N LYS A 70 1.52 -6.69 21.93
CA LYS A 70 1.12 -5.32 21.55
C LYS A 70 0.90 -5.21 20.04
N THR A 71 1.78 -5.84 19.26
CA THR A 71 1.67 -5.90 17.80
C THR A 71 0.37 -6.61 17.37
N LEU A 72 0.07 -7.76 17.96
CA LEU A 72 -1.15 -8.51 17.65
C LEU A 72 -2.40 -7.73 18.04
N MET A 73 -2.34 -6.97 19.13
CA MET A 73 -3.42 -6.10 19.56
C MET A 73 -3.65 -4.94 18.58
N SER A 74 -2.60 -4.29 18.09
CA SER A 74 -2.74 -3.22 17.09
C SER A 74 -3.24 -3.76 15.75
N VAL A 75 -2.73 -4.92 15.30
CA VAL A 75 -3.19 -5.56 14.07
C VAL A 75 -4.63 -6.04 14.20
N GLY A 76 -5.00 -6.62 15.34
CA GLY A 76 -6.36 -7.05 15.64
C GLY A 76 -7.35 -5.88 15.68
N ALA A 77 -6.97 -4.76 16.31
CA ALA A 77 -7.79 -3.55 16.33
C ALA A 77 -8.00 -2.98 14.92
N PHE A 78 -6.94 -2.95 14.11
CA PHE A 78 -7.02 -2.54 12.70
C PHE A 78 -7.95 -3.45 11.90
N LEU A 79 -7.78 -4.78 12.02
CA LEU A 79 -8.65 -5.76 11.35
C LEU A 79 -10.10 -5.63 11.78
N ALA A 80 -10.37 -5.38 13.07
CA ALA A 80 -11.72 -5.17 13.57
C ALA A 80 -12.39 -3.96 12.88
N ILE A 81 -11.65 -2.87 12.67
CA ILE A 81 -12.15 -1.71 11.92
C ILE A 81 -12.47 -2.10 10.48
N ILE A 82 -11.58 -2.82 9.79
CA ILE A 82 -11.82 -3.27 8.41
C ILE A 82 -13.07 -4.16 8.32
N VAL A 83 -13.23 -5.11 9.24
CA VAL A 83 -14.40 -6.00 9.26
C VAL A 83 -15.69 -5.22 9.52
N LEU A 84 -15.69 -4.29 10.47
CA LEU A 84 -16.84 -3.42 10.75
C LEU A 84 -17.18 -2.55 9.54
N SER A 85 -16.17 -1.94 8.90
CA SER A 85 -16.36 -1.11 7.71
C SER A 85 -16.89 -1.92 6.52
N TYR A 86 -16.44 -3.16 6.35
CA TYR A 86 -16.97 -4.06 5.33
C TYR A 86 -18.41 -4.50 5.61
N ALA A 87 -18.75 -4.75 6.89
CA ALA A 87 -20.10 -5.09 7.30
C ALA A 87 -21.07 -3.93 7.13
N MET A 88 -20.62 -2.69 7.37
CA MET A 88 -21.41 -1.48 7.16
C MET A 88 -21.59 -1.12 5.69
N SER A 89 -20.67 -1.54 4.82
CA SER A 89 -20.79 -1.24 3.39
C SER A 89 -21.80 -2.16 2.71
N SER A 90 -22.83 -1.56 2.08
CA SER A 90 -23.85 -2.31 1.34
C SER A 90 -23.42 -2.55 -0.12
N GLY A 91 -22.72 -1.59 -0.73
CA GLY A 91 -22.39 -1.58 -2.16
C GLY A 91 -23.51 -1.08 -3.07
N THR A 92 -24.70 -0.87 -2.52
CA THR A 92 -25.91 -0.39 -3.22
C THR A 92 -26.20 1.09 -2.96
N ASP A 93 -25.37 1.75 -2.15
CA ASP A 93 -25.55 3.16 -1.76
C ASP A 93 -25.30 4.14 -2.93
N LEU A 94 -24.75 3.66 -4.05
CA LEU A 94 -24.43 4.42 -5.23
C LEU A 94 -25.12 3.81 -6.45
N ASP A 95 -25.81 4.63 -7.24
CA ASP A 95 -26.33 4.20 -8.54
C ASP A 95 -25.15 3.93 -9.50
N LEU A 96 -25.07 2.69 -9.97
CA LEU A 96 -23.99 2.21 -10.82
C LEU A 96 -24.26 2.45 -12.32
N GLN A 97 -25.50 2.77 -12.70
CA GLN A 97 -25.88 3.03 -14.10
C GLN A 97 -24.97 4.06 -14.79
N PRO A 98 -24.64 5.22 -14.18
CA PRO A 98 -23.79 6.22 -14.82
C PRO A 98 -22.34 5.77 -15.08
N PHE A 99 -21.88 4.73 -14.39
CA PHE A 99 -20.55 4.15 -14.56
C PHE A 99 -20.56 3.07 -15.63
N VAL A 100 -21.60 2.24 -15.63
CA VAL A 100 -21.83 1.21 -16.66
C VAL A 100 -22.05 1.85 -18.02
N ASP A 101 -22.82 2.94 -18.09
CA ASP A 101 -23.05 3.71 -19.33
C ASP A 101 -21.77 4.34 -19.90
N LYS A 102 -20.77 4.59 -19.05
CA LYS A 102 -19.43 5.07 -19.45
C LYS A 102 -18.48 3.93 -19.82
N GLY A 103 -18.98 2.70 -19.88
CA GLY A 103 -18.20 1.51 -20.23
C GLY A 103 -17.35 0.96 -19.07
N ALA A 104 -17.60 1.39 -17.83
CA ALA A 104 -16.90 0.85 -16.66
C ALA A 104 -17.66 -0.38 -16.12
N ASP A 105 -16.95 -1.51 -16.01
CA ASP A 105 -17.51 -2.77 -15.51
C ASP A 105 -17.55 -2.77 -13.98
N VAL A 106 -18.42 -1.92 -13.41
CA VAL A 106 -18.55 -1.72 -11.96
C VAL A 106 -19.68 -2.58 -11.43
N THR A 107 -19.33 -3.63 -10.71
CA THR A 107 -20.29 -4.49 -10.01
C THR A 107 -20.60 -3.98 -8.60
N GLU A 108 -21.74 -4.38 -8.04
CA GLU A 108 -22.08 -4.14 -6.63
C GLU A 108 -21.00 -4.64 -5.66
N ALA A 109 -20.35 -5.76 -5.98
CA ALA A 109 -19.25 -6.30 -5.19
C ALA A 109 -18.01 -5.37 -5.20
N THR A 110 -17.70 -4.77 -6.35
CA THR A 110 -16.64 -3.76 -6.45
C THR A 110 -17.01 -2.51 -5.65
N SER A 111 -18.25 -2.02 -5.81
CA SER A 111 -18.79 -0.89 -5.06
C SER A 111 -18.71 -1.11 -3.54
N LYS A 112 -19.10 -2.30 -3.07
CA LYS A 112 -19.01 -2.68 -1.65
C LYS A 112 -17.58 -2.68 -1.12
N ARG A 113 -16.59 -3.14 -1.89
CA ARG A 113 -15.18 -3.11 -1.47
C ARG A 113 -14.65 -1.68 -1.37
N VAL A 114 -15.03 -0.82 -2.32
CA VAL A 114 -14.65 0.59 -2.31
C VAL A 114 -15.32 1.31 -1.13
N GLY A 115 -16.62 1.10 -0.92
CA GLY A 115 -17.36 1.66 0.20
C GLY A 115 -16.78 1.21 1.55
N ALA A 116 -16.44 -0.06 1.71
CA ALA A 116 -15.75 -0.57 2.89
C ALA A 116 -14.40 0.14 3.12
N GLY A 117 -13.63 0.38 2.06
CA GLY A 117 -12.39 1.14 2.13
C GLY A 117 -12.59 2.58 2.59
N LEU A 118 -13.64 3.26 2.09
CA LEU A 118 -13.99 4.61 2.50
C LEU A 118 -14.43 4.66 3.97
N TYR A 119 -15.30 3.76 4.40
CA TYR A 119 -15.70 3.66 5.81
C TYR A 119 -14.49 3.43 6.73
N ALA A 120 -13.59 2.52 6.36
CA ALA A 120 -12.38 2.26 7.13
C ALA A 120 -11.48 3.50 7.21
N PHE A 121 -11.30 4.19 6.09
CA PHE A 121 -10.54 5.44 6.03
C PHE A 121 -11.14 6.51 6.93
N TYR A 122 -12.44 6.76 6.87
CA TYR A 122 -13.10 7.78 7.68
C TYR A 122 -13.03 7.48 9.18
N VAL A 123 -13.25 6.23 9.58
CA VAL A 123 -13.12 5.82 10.99
C VAL A 123 -11.69 6.04 11.48
N LEU A 124 -10.68 5.58 10.72
CA LEU A 124 -9.28 5.75 11.08
C LEU A 124 -8.85 7.21 11.08
N ALA A 125 -9.33 8.02 10.14
CA ALA A 125 -9.03 9.44 10.08
C ALA A 125 -9.56 10.18 11.31
N ILE A 126 -10.80 9.91 11.71
CA ILE A 126 -11.39 10.50 12.92
C ILE A 126 -10.59 10.08 14.16
N LEU A 127 -10.28 8.79 14.29
CA LEU A 127 -9.47 8.28 15.41
C LEU A 127 -8.07 8.92 15.45
N ALA A 128 -7.44 9.11 14.30
CA ALA A 128 -6.14 9.76 14.20
C ALA A 128 -6.19 11.22 14.64
N ILE A 129 -7.16 11.99 14.13
CA ILE A 129 -7.35 13.41 14.50
C ILE A 129 -7.64 13.52 16.00
N ALA A 130 -8.54 12.69 16.53
CA ALA A 130 -8.87 12.67 17.95
C ALA A 130 -7.66 12.32 18.82
N SER A 131 -6.87 11.32 18.41
CA SER A 131 -5.64 10.94 19.12
C SER A 131 -4.59 12.04 19.11
N MET A 132 -4.43 12.75 17.98
CA MET A 132 -3.50 13.88 17.87
C MET A 132 -3.96 15.06 18.72
N ALA A 133 -5.26 15.40 18.69
CA ALA A 133 -5.83 16.45 19.51
C ALA A 133 -5.68 16.15 21.01
N TYR A 134 -6.02 14.93 21.44
CA TYR A 134 -5.83 14.49 22.82
C TYR A 134 -4.37 14.57 23.25
N SER A 135 -3.45 14.07 22.42
CA SER A 135 -2.01 14.15 22.70
C SER A 135 -1.51 15.59 22.78
N GLY A 136 -2.01 16.48 21.93
CA GLY A 136 -1.67 17.90 21.91
C GLY A 136 -2.16 18.62 23.17
N VAL A 137 -3.44 18.44 23.52
CA VAL A 137 -4.06 19.00 24.73
C VAL A 137 -3.35 18.47 25.98
N LYS A 138 -3.16 17.16 26.10
CA LYS A 138 -2.46 16.55 27.25
C LYS A 138 -1.06 17.12 27.43
N LYS A 139 -0.32 17.36 26.34
CA LYS A 139 1.04 17.94 26.41
C LYS A 139 1.04 19.39 26.93
N ILE A 140 -0.03 20.15 26.69
CA ILE A 140 -0.18 21.52 27.19
C ILE A 140 -0.56 21.53 28.67
N PHE A 141 -1.48 20.66 29.08
CA PHE A 141 -1.97 20.59 30.47
C PHE A 141 -1.05 19.82 31.42
N ASN A 142 -0.22 18.91 30.90
CA ASN A 142 0.63 18.04 31.70
C ASN A 142 2.11 18.48 31.68
N LYS A 143 2.35 19.79 31.72
CA LYS A 143 3.60 20.30 32.30
C LYS A 143 3.72 19.89 33.76
#